data_AF-A0A914NVZ6-F1
#
_entry.id   AF-A0A914NVZ6-F1
#
_cell.length_a   1.000
_cell.length_b   1.000
_cell.length_c   1.000
_cell.angle_alpha   90.00
_cell.angle_beta   90.00
_cell.angle_gamma   90.00
#
_symmetry.space_group_name_H-M   'P 1'
#
loop_
_entity.id
_entity.type
_entity.pdbx_description
1 polymer ?
#
loop_
_entity_poly.entity_id
_entity_poly.type
_entity_poly.pdbx_seq_one_letter_code
_entity_poly.pdbx_strand_id
1 'polypeptide(L)'
;NHTGTLNSGHYTSNVKNLQNENEWLHFDDENCTRIRNISSIVLNCSTDQPFNSLQCSEEVKRAIITTDGELTPNYKYIEELRNEQRRSAHKSRAMTPTTRRVLLLGAGMVSDPLAKYFAGLPHVALTVADSSRNVQRHSSLGDNIETVIVDVHKETERINELVAKNELCISLLPYTLHPQIVRMCIKNQTNMVTSSYITPELQAMNDACKTAGITVMNEAGLDPGIDHMLAMQCIDQVHAYGGKVISFVSFAGGLPAPEASDNALRYKFFLESKKALTSPARYLMNGNVVELGK
;
A
#
# COMPACT_ATOMS: atom_id res chain seq x y z
N ASN A 1 13.51 15.95 -1.59
CA ASN A 1 13.04 15.41 -0.29
C ASN A 1 12.31 14.10 -0.52
N HIS A 2 13.05 13.04 -0.87
CA HIS A 2 12.48 11.72 -1.11
C HIS A 2 12.42 10.98 0.23
N THR A 3 11.22 10.80 0.77
CA THR A 3 10.97 9.84 1.85
C THR A 3 11.02 8.45 1.23
N GLY A 4 12.13 7.75 1.42
CA GLY A 4 12.26 6.33 1.08
C GLY A 4 11.15 5.53 1.76
N THR A 5 10.49 4.67 1.01
CA THR A 5 9.59 3.66 1.55
C THR A 5 10.39 2.36 1.55
N LEU A 6 10.62 1.77 2.71
CA LEU A 6 11.06 0.38 2.79
C LEU A 6 9.83 -0.48 2.46
N ASN A 7 9.80 -1.05 1.26
CA ASN A 7 8.87 -2.13 0.94
C ASN A 7 9.68 -3.42 0.94
N SER A 8 9.64 -4.11 2.07
CA SER A 8 10.40 -5.31 2.34
C SER A 8 9.51 -6.53 2.34
N GLY A 9 8.78 -6.79 1.26
CA GLY A 9 8.14 -8.10 1.10
C GLY A 9 9.19 -9.21 1.02
N HIS A 10 9.68 -9.70 2.16
CA HIS A 10 10.40 -10.97 2.23
C HIS A 10 9.37 -12.06 2.33
N TYR A 11 9.10 -12.71 1.20
CA TYR A 11 8.22 -13.87 1.13
C TYR A 11 9.10 -15.12 1.13
N THR A 12 9.24 -15.77 2.28
CA THR A 12 9.84 -17.11 2.34
C THR A 12 8.73 -18.15 2.39
N SER A 13 8.38 -18.69 1.22
CA SER A 13 7.51 -19.86 1.11
C SER A 13 8.36 -21.11 0.93
N ASN A 14 8.40 -21.98 1.94
CA ASN A 14 8.99 -23.30 1.80
C ASN A 14 8.01 -24.20 1.01
N VAL A 15 8.51 -24.88 -0.04
CA VAL A 15 7.71 -25.69 -0.97
C VAL A 15 8.04 -27.17 -0.78
N LYS A 16 7.02 -28.02 -0.64
CA LYS A 16 7.16 -29.48 -0.70
C LYS A 16 6.63 -29.99 -2.06
N ASN A 17 7.47 -30.64 -2.84
CA ASN A 17 7.10 -31.29 -4.12
C ASN A 17 6.27 -32.57 -3.82
N LEU A 18 5.13 -32.74 -4.49
CA LEU A 18 4.21 -33.88 -4.30
C LEU A 18 4.28 -34.93 -5.42
N GLN A 19 5.13 -34.77 -6.44
CA GLN A 19 5.28 -35.77 -7.50
C GLN A 19 6.41 -36.79 -7.26
N ASN A 20 7.36 -36.47 -6.38
CA ASN A 20 8.38 -37.39 -5.89
C ASN A 20 8.56 -37.15 -4.39
N GLU A 21 8.03 -38.05 -3.54
CA GLU A 21 8.14 -37.94 -2.07
C GLU A 21 9.58 -37.96 -1.54
N ASN A 22 10.55 -38.28 -2.41
CA ASN A 22 11.98 -38.36 -2.09
C ASN A 22 12.85 -37.25 -2.69
N GLU A 23 12.29 -36.27 -3.42
CA GLU A 23 13.05 -35.12 -3.95
C GLU A 23 12.62 -33.81 -3.30
N TRP A 24 13.50 -33.27 -2.47
CA TRP A 24 13.42 -31.89 -2.00
C TRP A 24 13.87 -30.97 -3.15
N LEU A 25 13.06 -29.95 -3.46
CA LEU A 25 13.61 -28.76 -4.11
C LEU A 25 14.42 -28.02 -3.04
N HIS A 26 15.71 -28.34 -2.94
CA HIS A 26 16.62 -27.65 -2.04
C HIS A 26 16.81 -26.21 -2.52
N PHE A 27 16.18 -25.27 -1.82
CA PHE A 27 16.70 -23.92 -1.67
C PHE A 27 17.48 -23.94 -0.34
N ASP A 28 18.79 -23.70 -0.39
CA ASP A 28 19.76 -23.96 0.68
C ASP A 28 19.23 -23.81 2.12
N ASP A 29 19.24 -24.93 2.84
CA ASP A 29 18.74 -25.16 4.21
C ASP A 29 19.50 -24.35 5.28
N GLU A 30 20.67 -23.77 4.96
CA GLU A 30 21.43 -22.95 5.92
C GLU A 30 20.69 -21.68 6.36
N ASN A 31 19.69 -21.21 5.60
CA ASN A 31 18.91 -20.01 5.92
C ASN A 31 17.84 -20.24 7.00
N CYS A 32 17.45 -21.49 7.28
CA CYS A 32 16.36 -21.79 8.23
C CYS A 32 16.76 -21.59 9.71
N THR A 33 18.07 -21.55 10.00
CA THR A 33 18.59 -21.32 11.37
C THR A 33 18.72 -19.84 11.76
N ARG A 34 18.59 -18.91 10.80
CA ARG A 34 18.87 -17.47 11.01
C ARG A 34 17.73 -16.67 11.62
N ILE A 35 16.50 -17.19 11.67
CA ILE A 35 15.31 -16.49 12.22
C ILE A 35 15.19 -16.70 13.75
N ARG A 36 16.28 -17.03 14.46
CA ARG A 36 16.24 -17.18 15.93
C ARG A 36 16.53 -15.88 16.70
N ASN A 37 17.03 -14.82 16.06
CA ASN A 37 17.26 -13.53 16.69
C ASN A 37 16.80 -12.37 15.80
N ILE A 38 15.49 -12.05 15.85
CA ILE A 38 14.92 -10.86 15.20
C ILE A 38 15.60 -9.56 15.70
N SER A 39 16.04 -9.54 16.96
CA SER A 39 16.80 -8.43 17.54
C SER A 39 18.14 -8.22 16.81
N SER A 40 18.92 -9.26 16.54
CA SER A 40 20.22 -9.11 15.86
C SER A 40 20.10 -8.74 14.38
N ILE A 41 18.98 -9.06 13.73
CA ILE A 41 18.71 -8.75 12.32
C ILE A 41 18.54 -7.24 12.11
N VAL A 42 17.95 -6.53 13.07
CA VAL A 42 17.58 -5.11 12.95
C VAL A 42 18.54 -4.19 13.73
N LEU A 43 19.14 -4.64 14.83
CA LEU A 43 19.89 -3.78 15.77
C LEU A 43 21.29 -3.33 15.29
N ASN A 44 21.86 -3.93 14.23
CA ASN A 44 23.25 -3.65 13.81
C ASN A 44 23.39 -2.74 12.57
N CYS A 45 22.32 -2.13 12.07
CA CYS A 45 22.41 -1.23 10.92
C CYS A 45 23.00 0.14 11.33
N SER A 46 24.32 0.29 11.30
CA SER A 46 24.97 1.61 11.37
C SER A 46 24.64 2.40 10.10
N THR A 47 24.13 3.60 10.29
CA THR A 47 23.59 4.50 9.26
C THR A 47 24.65 5.43 8.67
N ASP A 48 25.86 5.31 9.22
CA ASP A 48 27.02 6.13 8.93
C ASP A 48 27.85 5.48 7.80
N GLN A 49 27.42 4.28 7.37
CA GLN A 49 28.06 3.47 6.35
C GLN A 49 27.22 3.50 5.06
N PRO A 50 27.83 3.79 3.89
CA PRO A 50 27.19 3.64 2.59
C PRO A 50 26.53 2.26 2.39
N PHE A 51 25.47 2.17 1.59
CA PHE A 51 24.73 0.92 1.33
C PHE A 51 25.61 -0.31 1.05
N ASN A 52 26.69 -0.13 0.28
CA ASN A 52 27.61 -1.22 -0.05
C ASN A 52 28.35 -1.76 1.18
N SER A 53 28.72 -0.88 2.12
CA SER A 53 29.41 -1.20 3.37
C SER A 53 28.48 -1.52 4.54
N LEU A 54 27.17 -1.28 4.40
CA LEU A 54 26.19 -1.52 5.47
C LEU A 54 26.25 -2.97 5.95
N GLN A 55 26.59 -3.14 7.23
CA GLN A 55 26.58 -4.43 7.90
C GLN A 55 25.20 -4.72 8.48
N CYS A 56 24.39 -5.47 7.74
CA CYS A 56 23.09 -5.94 8.18
C CYS A 56 22.83 -7.34 7.61
N SER A 57 21.73 -7.96 8.02
CA SER A 57 21.29 -9.21 7.39
C SER A 57 21.02 -9.01 5.90
N GLU A 58 21.23 -10.04 5.09
CA GLU A 58 20.96 -9.98 3.65
C GLU A 58 19.48 -9.71 3.36
N GLU A 59 18.59 -10.13 4.24
CA GLU A 59 17.18 -9.81 4.20
C GLU A 59 16.99 -8.29 4.30
N VAL A 60 17.51 -7.65 5.36
CA VAL A 60 17.40 -6.20 5.53
C VAL A 60 18.08 -5.47 4.36
N LYS A 61 19.22 -5.95 3.87
CA LYS A 61 19.93 -5.33 2.75
C LYS A 61 19.12 -5.36 1.45
N ARG A 62 18.50 -6.51 1.13
CA ARG A 62 17.62 -6.66 -0.05
C ARG A 62 16.35 -5.82 0.05
N ALA A 63 15.91 -5.48 1.25
CA ALA A 63 14.70 -4.72 1.51
C ALA A 63 14.84 -3.19 1.32
N ILE A 64 16.07 -2.66 1.30
CA ILE A 64 16.31 -1.22 1.17
C ILE A 64 16.07 -0.81 -0.29
N ILE A 65 15.00 -0.05 -0.53
CA ILE A 65 14.62 0.41 -1.87
C ILE A 65 15.44 1.61 -2.32
N THR A 66 15.73 2.52 -1.40
CA THR A 66 16.45 3.76 -1.70
C THR A 66 17.59 4.00 -0.73
N THR A 67 18.71 4.50 -1.23
CA THR A 67 19.86 4.98 -0.48
C THR A 67 20.40 6.22 -1.18
N ASP A 68 20.85 7.22 -0.42
CA ASP A 68 21.50 8.42 -0.96
C ASP A 68 20.63 9.15 -2.01
N GLY A 69 19.31 9.10 -1.84
CA GLY A 69 18.34 9.70 -2.76
C GLY A 69 18.09 8.94 -4.07
N GLU A 70 18.74 7.78 -4.29
CA GLU A 70 18.60 6.95 -5.49
C GLU A 70 18.02 5.56 -5.18
N LEU A 71 17.56 4.84 -6.22
CA LEU A 71 17.15 3.44 -6.11
C LEU A 71 18.37 2.53 -5.95
N THR A 72 18.32 1.59 -5.01
CA THR A 72 19.37 0.56 -4.88
C THR A 72 19.35 -0.38 -6.10
N PRO A 73 20.46 -1.09 -6.41
CA PRO A 73 20.60 -1.86 -7.65
C PRO A 73 19.44 -2.82 -7.96
N ASN A 74 18.91 -3.50 -6.94
CA ASN A 74 17.81 -4.46 -7.09
C ASN A 74 16.47 -3.81 -7.48
N TYR A 75 16.33 -2.50 -7.29
CA TYR A 75 15.10 -1.77 -7.54
C TYR A 75 15.20 -0.77 -8.70
N LYS A 76 16.35 -0.70 -9.39
CA LYS A 76 16.51 0.18 -10.56
C LYS A 76 15.52 -0.13 -11.69
N TYR A 77 15.04 -1.36 -11.80
CA TYR A 77 13.98 -1.75 -12.73
C TYR A 77 12.67 -0.96 -12.53
N ILE A 78 12.42 -0.41 -11.33
CA ILE A 78 11.25 0.45 -11.08
C ILE A 78 11.29 1.70 -11.98
N GLU A 79 12.50 2.23 -12.25
CA GLU A 79 12.65 3.37 -13.15
C GLU A 79 12.32 2.98 -14.60
N GLU A 80 12.72 1.79 -15.04
CA GLU A 80 12.35 1.24 -16.34
C GLU A 80 10.83 1.07 -16.45
N LEU A 81 10.18 0.45 -15.45
CA LEU A 81 8.72 0.30 -15.40
C LEU A 81 7.99 1.64 -15.44
N ARG A 82 8.48 2.65 -14.71
CA ARG A 82 7.92 4.01 -14.75
C ARG A 82 8.03 4.63 -16.14
N ASN A 83 9.15 4.40 -16.83
CA ASN A 83 9.37 4.90 -18.18
C ASN A 83 8.50 4.15 -19.21
N GLU A 84 8.31 2.84 -19.07
CA GLU A 84 7.41 2.05 -19.88
C GLU A 84 5.95 2.45 -19.70
N GLN A 85 5.51 2.70 -18.46
CA GLN A 85 4.16 3.18 -18.16
C GLN A 85 3.88 4.54 -18.80
N ARG A 86 4.85 5.47 -18.77
CA ARG A 86 4.75 6.76 -19.47
C ARG A 86 4.61 6.58 -20.99
N ARG A 87 5.29 5.59 -21.57
CA ARG A 87 5.22 5.27 -23.00
C ARG A 87 3.91 4.56 -23.38
N SER A 88 3.37 3.73 -22.49
CA SER A 88 2.14 2.94 -22.73
C SER A 88 0.85 3.69 -22.40
N ALA A 89 0.90 4.75 -21.60
CA ALA A 89 -0.21 5.70 -21.42
C ALA A 89 -0.67 6.33 -22.75
N HIS A 90 0.19 6.34 -23.77
CA HIS A 90 -0.13 6.76 -25.15
C HIS A 90 -0.85 5.70 -26.00
N LYS A 91 -1.06 4.47 -25.48
CA LYS A 91 -1.62 3.32 -26.21
C LYS A 91 -2.94 2.80 -25.63
N SER A 92 -3.64 3.56 -24.79
CA SER A 92 -4.99 3.19 -24.38
C SER A 92 -5.94 3.25 -25.57
N ARG A 93 -6.41 2.07 -25.97
CA ARG A 93 -7.36 1.78 -27.04
C ARG A 93 -8.60 2.66 -26.89
N ALA A 94 -8.83 3.52 -27.88
CA ALA A 94 -9.95 4.45 -27.91
C ALA A 94 -11.29 3.71 -27.70
N MET A 95 -11.99 4.06 -26.62
CA MET A 95 -13.43 3.85 -26.46
C MET A 95 -14.05 5.12 -25.86
N THR A 96 -14.75 5.85 -26.74
CA THR A 96 -15.64 7.00 -26.52
C THR A 96 -15.06 8.32 -25.95
N PRO A 97 -15.53 9.48 -26.44
CA PRO A 97 -14.97 10.81 -26.15
C PRO A 97 -15.48 11.43 -24.85
N THR A 98 -15.94 10.61 -23.90
CA THR A 98 -16.57 11.07 -22.66
C THR A 98 -15.56 11.08 -21.52
N THR A 99 -15.28 12.26 -21.00
CA THR A 99 -14.45 12.48 -19.81
C THR A 99 -15.04 11.73 -18.61
N ARG A 100 -14.25 10.84 -18.00
CA ARG A 100 -14.61 10.13 -16.76
C ARG A 100 -14.38 11.05 -15.56
N ARG A 101 -15.25 10.99 -14.55
CA ARG A 101 -15.13 11.87 -13.37
C ARG A 101 -14.79 11.09 -12.10
N VAL A 102 -13.72 11.50 -11.42
CA VAL A 102 -13.20 10.88 -10.19
C VAL A 102 -13.20 11.89 -9.06
N LEU A 103 -13.74 11.52 -7.92
CA LEU A 103 -13.63 12.27 -6.66
C LEU A 103 -12.53 11.68 -5.80
N LEU A 104 -11.60 12.50 -5.33
CA LEU A 104 -10.59 12.16 -4.34
C LEU A 104 -10.89 12.89 -3.03
N LEU A 105 -11.33 12.17 -2.02
CA LEU A 105 -11.56 12.68 -0.67
C LEU A 105 -10.29 12.53 0.17
N GLY A 106 -9.79 13.64 0.69
CA GLY A 106 -8.58 13.72 1.49
C GLY A 106 -7.40 14.30 0.71
N ALA A 107 -6.80 15.35 1.25
CA ALA A 107 -5.68 16.08 0.65
C ALA A 107 -4.38 15.95 1.47
N GLY A 108 -4.17 14.84 2.16
CA GLY A 108 -2.92 14.52 2.88
C GLY A 108 -1.76 14.13 1.95
N MET A 109 -0.61 13.74 2.50
CA MET A 109 0.60 13.44 1.70
C MET A 109 0.39 12.36 0.62
N VAL A 110 -0.47 11.37 0.89
CA VAL A 110 -0.73 10.25 -0.04
C VAL A 110 -1.54 10.68 -1.27
N SER A 111 -2.24 11.82 -1.20
CA SER A 111 -3.02 12.35 -2.33
C SER A 111 -2.16 12.93 -3.45
N ASP A 112 -0.97 13.46 -3.16
CA ASP A 112 -0.07 14.07 -4.15
C ASP A 112 0.32 13.13 -5.30
N PRO A 113 0.89 11.93 -5.05
CA PRO A 113 1.27 11.03 -6.13
C PRO A 113 0.06 10.55 -6.94
N LEU A 114 -1.10 10.39 -6.31
CA LEU A 114 -2.32 9.96 -6.97
C LEU A 114 -2.88 11.07 -7.88
N ALA A 115 -2.96 12.30 -7.38
CA ALA A 115 -3.36 13.45 -8.19
C ALA A 115 -2.40 13.66 -9.37
N LYS A 116 -1.09 13.52 -9.15
CA LYS A 116 -0.09 13.59 -10.23
C LYS A 116 -0.27 12.48 -11.27
N TYR A 117 -0.67 11.28 -10.86
CA TYR A 117 -0.99 10.20 -11.79
C TYR A 117 -2.21 10.57 -12.67
N PHE A 118 -3.30 11.05 -12.07
CA PHE A 118 -4.48 11.49 -12.80
C PHE A 118 -4.25 12.73 -13.67
N ALA A 119 -3.34 13.63 -13.30
CA ALA A 119 -2.94 14.76 -14.14
C ALA A 119 -2.41 14.33 -15.52
N GLY A 120 -1.82 13.13 -15.60
CA GLY A 120 -1.35 12.55 -16.85
C GLY A 120 -2.43 11.87 -17.71
N LEU A 121 -3.69 11.83 -17.25
CA LEU A 121 -4.79 11.13 -17.90
C LEU A 121 -5.80 12.13 -18.50
N PRO A 122 -5.69 12.50 -19.79
CA PRO A 122 -6.49 13.59 -20.38
C PRO A 122 -7.99 13.30 -20.48
N HIS A 123 -8.40 12.04 -20.32
CA HIS A 123 -9.79 11.58 -20.37
C HIS A 123 -10.42 11.42 -18.98
N VAL A 124 -9.74 11.87 -17.92
CA VAL A 124 -10.22 11.84 -16.54
C VAL A 124 -10.22 13.25 -15.98
N ALA A 125 -11.36 13.69 -15.45
CA ALA A 125 -11.45 14.89 -14.61
C ALA A 125 -11.41 14.46 -13.14
N LEU A 126 -10.49 15.03 -12.37
CA LEU A 126 -10.30 14.74 -10.96
C LEU A 126 -10.80 15.91 -10.12
N THR A 127 -11.71 15.66 -9.18
CA THR A 127 -12.05 16.61 -8.12
C THR A 127 -11.36 16.18 -6.83
N VAL A 128 -10.46 16.99 -6.27
CA VAL A 128 -9.83 16.73 -4.97
C VAL A 128 -10.53 17.55 -3.90
N ALA A 129 -10.99 16.91 -2.84
CA ALA A 129 -11.81 17.55 -1.81
C ALA A 129 -11.28 17.26 -0.39
N ASP A 130 -11.13 18.31 0.42
CA ASP A 130 -10.65 18.23 1.80
C ASP A 130 -11.11 19.43 2.62
N SER A 131 -11.09 19.34 3.95
CA SER A 131 -11.48 20.46 4.83
C SER A 131 -10.38 21.54 4.91
N SER A 132 -9.14 21.18 4.62
CA SER A 132 -7.99 22.08 4.61
C SER A 132 -7.87 22.85 3.30
N ARG A 133 -7.53 24.14 3.41
CA ARG A 133 -7.15 24.97 2.24
C ARG A 133 -5.94 24.42 1.49
N ASN A 134 -5.13 23.56 2.12
CA ASN A 134 -4.00 22.90 1.48
C ASN A 134 -4.40 22.06 0.26
N VAL A 135 -5.68 21.69 0.11
CA VAL A 135 -6.20 21.01 -1.09
C VAL A 135 -5.88 21.75 -2.39
N GLN A 136 -5.82 23.09 -2.33
CA GLN A 136 -5.58 23.96 -3.50
C GLN A 136 -4.25 23.70 -4.19
N ARG A 137 -3.25 23.12 -3.50
CA ARG A 137 -1.97 22.78 -4.13
C ARG A 137 -2.09 21.79 -5.29
N HIS A 138 -3.17 21.00 -5.35
CA HIS A 138 -3.37 20.02 -6.41
C HIS A 138 -3.79 20.63 -7.74
N SER A 139 -4.38 21.83 -7.74
CA SER A 139 -4.82 22.48 -8.99
C SER A 139 -3.66 22.83 -9.91
N SER A 140 -2.45 23.02 -9.36
CA SER A 140 -1.24 23.27 -10.15
C SER A 140 -0.63 22.01 -10.77
N LEU A 141 -1.15 20.81 -10.47
CA LEU A 141 -0.62 19.55 -10.98
C LEU A 141 -1.10 19.23 -12.40
N GLY A 142 -2.27 19.74 -12.83
CA GLY A 142 -2.82 19.54 -14.16
C GLY A 142 -4.16 20.24 -14.39
N ASP A 143 -4.43 20.60 -15.64
CA ASP A 143 -5.63 21.36 -16.04
C ASP A 143 -6.95 20.56 -15.85
N ASN A 144 -6.84 19.24 -15.71
CA ASN A 144 -7.97 18.33 -15.46
C ASN A 144 -8.29 18.13 -13.97
N ILE A 145 -7.67 18.92 -13.08
CA ILE A 145 -7.85 18.82 -11.63
C ILE A 145 -8.59 20.04 -11.08
N GLU A 146 -9.73 19.78 -10.47
CA GLU A 146 -10.48 20.75 -9.67
C GLU A 146 -10.26 20.49 -8.18
N THR A 147 -10.20 21.55 -7.37
CA THR A 147 -10.06 21.44 -5.91
C THR A 147 -11.25 22.05 -5.19
N VAL A 148 -11.79 21.35 -4.20
CA VAL A 148 -12.95 21.79 -3.42
C VAL A 148 -12.60 21.77 -1.94
N ILE A 149 -12.85 22.88 -1.24
CA ILE A 149 -12.76 22.90 0.23
C ILE A 149 -14.13 22.48 0.77
N VAL A 150 -14.17 21.38 1.53
CA VAL A 150 -15.39 20.82 2.10
C VAL A 150 -15.09 19.97 3.34
N ASP A 151 -15.88 20.16 4.39
CA ASP A 151 -15.74 19.40 5.64
C ASP A 151 -16.77 18.25 5.69
N VAL A 152 -16.29 17.01 5.76
CA VAL A 152 -17.12 15.79 5.75
C VAL A 152 -18.10 15.72 6.92
N HIS A 153 -17.78 16.36 8.04
CA HIS A 153 -18.66 16.39 9.23
C HIS A 153 -19.70 17.51 9.18
N LYS A 154 -19.37 18.64 8.54
CA LYS A 154 -20.24 19.83 8.52
C LYS A 154 -21.07 19.94 7.25
N GLU A 155 -20.58 19.42 6.14
CA GLU A 155 -21.13 19.60 4.80
C GLU A 155 -21.49 18.26 4.16
N THR A 156 -22.10 17.35 4.93
CA THR A 156 -22.49 15.98 4.52
C THR A 156 -23.26 15.94 3.20
N GLU A 157 -24.22 16.85 2.99
CA GLU A 157 -24.98 16.92 1.73
C GLU A 157 -24.11 17.30 0.55
N ARG A 158 -23.17 18.24 0.75
CA ARG A 158 -22.22 18.63 -0.29
C ARG A 158 -21.28 17.49 -0.67
N ILE A 159 -20.84 16.69 0.30
CA ILE A 159 -20.09 15.46 0.01
C ILE A 159 -20.96 14.48 -0.79
N ASN A 160 -22.22 14.28 -0.40
CA ASN A 160 -23.13 13.41 -1.13
C ASN A 160 -23.34 13.88 -2.58
N GLU A 161 -23.48 15.18 -2.82
CA GLU A 161 -23.54 15.76 -4.17
C GLU A 161 -22.25 15.52 -4.97
N LEU A 162 -21.08 15.67 -4.34
CA LEU A 162 -19.81 15.38 -4.98
C LEU A 162 -19.69 13.91 -5.36
N VAL A 163 -20.10 12.99 -4.47
CA VAL A 163 -20.15 11.55 -4.76
C VAL A 163 -21.08 11.28 -5.94
N ALA A 164 -22.29 11.84 -5.94
CA ALA A 164 -23.27 11.66 -7.01
C ALA A 164 -22.82 12.20 -8.38
N LYS A 165 -21.99 13.25 -8.39
CA LYS A 165 -21.45 13.84 -9.63
C LYS A 165 -20.35 12.99 -10.26
N ASN A 166 -19.71 12.09 -9.50
CA ASN A 166 -18.55 11.32 -9.92
C ASN A 166 -18.87 9.84 -10.10
N GLU A 167 -18.09 9.16 -10.95
CA GLU A 167 -18.26 7.73 -11.25
C GLU A 167 -17.45 6.85 -10.30
N LEU A 168 -16.39 7.41 -9.73
CA LEU A 168 -15.50 6.78 -8.77
C LEU A 168 -15.20 7.75 -7.63
N CYS A 169 -15.32 7.27 -6.40
CA CYS A 169 -14.90 7.95 -5.19
C CYS A 169 -13.68 7.25 -4.58
N ILE A 170 -12.54 7.94 -4.52
CA ILE A 170 -11.33 7.47 -3.83
C ILE A 170 -11.29 8.14 -2.45
N SER A 171 -11.31 7.37 -1.37
CA SER A 171 -11.25 7.89 -0.01
C SER A 171 -9.89 7.62 0.64
N LEU A 172 -9.13 8.70 0.82
CA LEU A 172 -7.90 8.77 1.62
C LEU A 172 -8.12 9.50 2.95
N LEU A 173 -9.38 9.54 3.41
CA LEU A 173 -9.77 10.05 4.73
C LEU A 173 -9.41 9.06 5.85
N PRO A 174 -9.47 9.48 7.13
CA PRO A 174 -9.42 8.55 8.27
C PRO A 174 -10.45 7.42 8.13
N TYR A 175 -10.03 6.19 8.43
CA TYR A 175 -10.83 4.98 8.14
C TYR A 175 -12.20 4.94 8.86
N THR A 176 -12.36 5.70 9.94
CA THR A 176 -13.61 5.84 10.69
C THR A 176 -14.71 6.52 9.87
N LEU A 177 -14.35 7.27 8.83
CA LEU A 177 -15.30 7.95 7.94
C LEU A 177 -15.75 7.08 6.77
N HIS A 178 -15.03 6.00 6.45
CA HIS A 178 -15.34 5.15 5.29
C HIS A 178 -16.76 4.59 5.29
N PRO A 179 -17.34 4.12 6.42
CA PRO A 179 -18.73 3.66 6.42
C PRO A 179 -19.74 4.74 6.01
N GLN A 180 -19.51 6.00 6.40
CA GLN A 180 -20.36 7.12 5.96
C GLN A 180 -20.25 7.34 4.45
N ILE A 181 -19.03 7.30 3.90
CA ILE A 181 -18.79 7.48 2.46
C ILE A 181 -19.36 6.32 1.66
N VAL A 182 -19.22 5.06 2.12
CA VAL A 182 -19.80 3.88 1.47
C VAL A 182 -21.32 3.97 1.41
N ARG A 183 -21.99 4.44 2.48
CA ARG A 183 -23.44 4.68 2.45
C ARG A 183 -23.85 5.69 1.37
N MET A 184 -23.07 6.75 1.18
CA MET A 184 -23.29 7.71 0.09
C MET A 184 -23.03 7.07 -1.28
N CYS A 185 -21.99 6.25 -1.41
CA CYS A 185 -21.67 5.54 -2.66
C CYS A 185 -22.78 4.56 -3.04
N ILE A 186 -23.32 3.79 -2.08
CA ILE A 186 -24.48 2.89 -2.27
C ILE A 186 -25.69 3.69 -2.76
N LYS A 187 -26.02 4.81 -2.10
CA LYS A 187 -27.17 5.66 -2.45
C LYS A 187 -27.07 6.21 -3.88
N ASN A 188 -25.88 6.60 -4.31
CA ASN A 188 -25.66 7.25 -5.61
C ASN A 188 -25.13 6.29 -6.68
N GLN A 189 -25.01 4.99 -6.37
CA GLN A 189 -24.45 3.96 -7.26
C GLN A 189 -23.04 4.31 -7.78
N THR A 190 -22.22 4.92 -6.94
CA THR A 190 -20.83 5.32 -7.24
C THR A 190 -19.87 4.23 -6.75
N ASN A 191 -18.88 3.84 -7.57
CA ASN A 191 -17.83 2.92 -7.12
C ASN A 191 -16.90 3.60 -6.11
N MET A 192 -16.25 2.83 -5.24
CA MET A 192 -15.33 3.37 -4.25
C MET A 192 -14.01 2.59 -4.16
N VAL A 193 -12.91 3.31 -3.92
CA VAL A 193 -11.60 2.73 -3.60
C VAL A 193 -11.04 3.36 -2.32
N THR A 194 -10.38 2.58 -1.48
CA THR A 194 -9.61 3.07 -0.33
C THR A 194 -8.39 2.20 -0.04
N SER A 195 -7.37 2.78 0.59
CA SER A 195 -6.15 2.10 1.03
C SER A 195 -6.23 1.58 2.48
N SER A 196 -7.42 1.55 3.08
CA SER A 196 -7.62 1.17 4.48
C SER A 196 -8.15 -0.27 4.61
N TYR A 197 -7.82 -0.92 5.73
CA TYR A 197 -8.38 -2.21 6.15
C TYR A 197 -9.91 -2.22 6.12
N ILE A 198 -10.48 -3.39 5.83
CA ILE A 198 -11.93 -3.63 5.95
C ILE A 198 -12.31 -3.71 7.43
N THR A 199 -13.22 -2.84 7.88
CA THR A 199 -13.78 -2.91 9.24
C THR A 199 -14.99 -3.84 9.28
N PRO A 200 -15.39 -4.37 10.46
CA PRO A 200 -16.60 -5.18 10.58
C PRO A 200 -17.87 -4.46 10.08
N GLU A 201 -17.96 -3.15 10.30
CA GLU A 201 -19.07 -2.33 9.79
C GLU A 201 -19.08 -2.29 8.25
N LEU A 202 -17.93 -2.12 7.61
CA LEU A 202 -17.81 -2.16 6.15
C LEU A 202 -18.12 -3.55 5.59
N GLN A 203 -17.64 -4.60 6.24
CA GLN A 203 -17.91 -5.99 5.85
C GLN A 203 -19.42 -6.28 5.86
N ALA A 204 -20.15 -5.76 6.84
CA ALA A 204 -21.60 -5.90 6.94
C ALA A 204 -22.37 -5.21 5.79
N MET A 205 -21.75 -4.27 5.06
CA MET A 205 -22.36 -3.57 3.93
C MET A 205 -22.20 -4.29 2.59
N ASN A 206 -21.47 -5.42 2.54
CA ASN A 206 -21.15 -6.13 1.30
C ASN A 206 -22.38 -6.45 0.44
N ASP A 207 -23.45 -6.97 1.05
CA ASP A 207 -24.67 -7.32 0.30
C ASP A 207 -25.43 -6.09 -0.19
N ALA A 208 -25.37 -4.98 0.54
CA ALA A 208 -25.92 -3.70 0.10
C ALA A 208 -25.14 -3.14 -1.10
N CYS A 209 -23.80 -3.24 -1.10
CA CYS A 209 -22.97 -2.86 -2.25
C CYS A 209 -23.28 -3.71 -3.49
N LYS A 210 -23.39 -5.03 -3.33
CA LYS A 210 -23.80 -5.95 -4.41
C LYS A 210 -25.17 -5.62 -4.95
N THR A 211 -26.14 -5.37 -4.08
CA THR A 211 -27.52 -5.01 -4.46
C THR A 211 -27.57 -3.69 -5.23
N ALA A 212 -26.76 -2.71 -4.82
CA ALA A 212 -26.65 -1.43 -5.51
C ALA A 212 -25.87 -1.51 -6.83
N GLY A 213 -25.17 -2.63 -7.09
CA GLY A 213 -24.37 -2.85 -8.30
C GLY A 213 -23.04 -2.10 -8.30
N ILE A 214 -22.49 -1.76 -7.13
CA ILE A 214 -21.23 -1.03 -7.01
C ILE A 214 -20.09 -1.91 -6.53
N THR A 215 -18.87 -1.54 -6.91
CA THR A 215 -17.62 -2.09 -6.37
C THR A 215 -17.05 -1.16 -5.32
N VAL A 216 -16.75 -1.70 -4.15
CA VAL A 216 -15.98 -1.03 -3.09
C VAL A 216 -14.69 -1.82 -2.90
N MET A 217 -13.57 -1.26 -3.35
CA MET A 217 -12.25 -1.88 -3.23
C MET A 217 -11.49 -1.27 -2.06
N ASN A 218 -11.25 -2.08 -1.04
CA ASN A 218 -10.46 -1.72 0.13
C ASN A 218 -9.01 -2.20 -0.05
N GLU A 219 -8.17 -1.91 0.95
CA GLU A 219 -6.85 -2.54 1.06
C GLU A 219 -6.00 -2.35 -0.20
N ALA A 220 -6.11 -1.18 -0.85
CA ALA A 220 -5.39 -0.84 -2.08
C ALA A 220 -4.21 0.11 -1.79
N GLY A 221 -3.40 -0.20 -0.78
CA GLY A 221 -2.26 0.59 -0.33
C GLY A 221 -0.94 -0.16 -0.37
N LEU A 222 -0.08 0.13 0.60
CA LEU A 222 1.20 -0.57 0.83
C LEU A 222 0.99 -1.80 1.71
N ASP A 223 0.54 -1.54 2.93
CA ASP A 223 0.14 -2.49 3.97
C ASP A 223 -1.07 -1.84 4.67
N PRO A 224 -2.31 -2.24 4.31
CA PRO A 224 -2.65 -3.34 3.43
C PRO A 224 -2.70 -2.95 1.93
N GLY A 225 -2.24 -3.84 1.06
CA GLY A 225 -2.35 -3.79 -0.40
C GLY A 225 -1.25 -4.52 -1.15
N ILE A 226 -0.12 -3.85 -1.42
CA ILE A 226 1.00 -4.48 -2.14
C ILE A 226 1.48 -5.75 -1.40
N ASP A 227 1.45 -5.73 -0.07
CA ASP A 227 1.78 -6.89 0.75
C ASP A 227 0.88 -8.10 0.41
N HIS A 228 -0.44 -7.88 0.22
CA HIS A 228 -1.40 -8.90 -0.20
C HIS A 228 -1.16 -9.38 -1.63
N MET A 229 -0.92 -8.45 -2.57
CA MET A 229 -0.70 -8.78 -3.98
C MET A 229 0.53 -9.68 -4.16
N LEU A 230 1.63 -9.34 -3.51
CA LEU A 230 2.86 -10.13 -3.57
C LEU A 230 2.73 -11.46 -2.80
N ALA A 231 2.06 -11.47 -1.65
CA ALA A 231 1.79 -12.70 -0.90
C ALA A 231 0.99 -13.69 -1.76
N MET A 232 -0.13 -13.24 -2.34
CA MET A 232 -0.98 -14.07 -3.17
C MET A 232 -0.28 -14.51 -4.44
N GLN A 233 0.54 -13.66 -5.08
CA GLN A 233 1.35 -14.07 -6.23
C GLN A 233 2.25 -15.27 -5.89
N CYS A 234 2.97 -15.23 -4.77
CA CYS A 234 3.82 -16.33 -4.33
C CYS A 234 2.99 -17.59 -4.00
N ILE A 235 1.89 -17.43 -3.27
CA ILE A 235 1.02 -18.55 -2.87
C ILE A 235 0.41 -19.25 -4.10
N ASP A 236 -0.13 -18.47 -5.03
CA ASP A 236 -0.76 -18.98 -6.25
C ASP A 236 0.24 -19.70 -7.14
N GLN A 237 1.47 -19.18 -7.26
CA GLN A 237 2.54 -19.86 -7.98
C GLN A 237 2.87 -21.21 -7.33
N VAL A 238 3.03 -21.27 -6.01
CA VAL A 238 3.30 -22.54 -5.30
C VAL A 238 2.17 -23.55 -5.55
N HIS A 239 0.91 -23.12 -5.44
CA HIS A 239 -0.24 -23.99 -5.69
C HIS A 239 -0.35 -24.44 -7.16
N ALA A 240 -0.02 -23.58 -8.12
CA ALA A 240 -0.05 -23.92 -9.54
C ALA A 240 0.92 -25.04 -9.91
N TYR A 241 2.04 -25.16 -9.19
CA TYR A 241 2.99 -26.27 -9.32
C TYR A 241 2.67 -27.47 -8.41
N GLY A 242 1.48 -27.50 -7.79
CA GLY A 242 1.06 -28.58 -6.89
C GLY A 242 1.79 -28.59 -5.53
N GLY A 243 2.48 -27.50 -5.19
CA GLY A 243 3.13 -27.34 -3.90
C GLY A 243 2.15 -26.95 -2.78
N LYS A 244 2.65 -26.94 -1.54
CA LYS A 244 1.93 -26.44 -0.36
C LYS A 244 2.79 -25.44 0.39
N VAL A 245 2.18 -24.34 0.84
CA VAL A 245 2.83 -23.34 1.70
C VAL A 245 2.83 -23.84 3.14
N ILE A 246 4.01 -24.14 3.69
CA ILE A 246 4.17 -24.65 5.07
C ILE A 246 4.59 -23.56 6.08
N SER A 247 5.12 -22.44 5.58
CA SER A 247 5.46 -21.26 6.37
C SER A 247 5.23 -20.01 5.54
N PHE A 248 4.75 -18.96 6.18
CA PHE A 248 4.64 -17.63 5.60
C PHE A 248 5.06 -16.62 6.67
N VAL A 249 6.05 -15.79 6.33
CA VAL A 249 6.53 -14.72 7.18
C VAL A 249 6.60 -13.49 6.29
N SER A 250 6.07 -12.36 6.77
CA SER A 250 6.10 -11.08 6.06
C SER A 250 6.41 -9.97 7.04
N PHE A 251 7.26 -9.03 6.62
CA PHE A 251 7.63 -7.85 7.39
C PHE A 251 7.47 -6.61 6.52
N ALA A 252 6.89 -5.54 7.05
CA ALA A 252 6.79 -4.26 6.38
C ALA A 252 7.19 -3.14 7.34
N GLY A 253 7.72 -2.03 6.81
CA GLY A 253 8.08 -0.89 7.65
C GLY A 253 8.39 0.35 6.84
N GLY A 254 7.72 1.47 7.15
CA GLY A 254 8.13 2.78 6.66
C GLY A 254 9.17 3.38 7.61
N LEU A 255 10.45 3.32 7.22
CA LEU A 255 11.56 3.91 7.97
C LEU A 255 12.23 5.01 7.15
N PRO A 256 12.85 6.03 7.78
CA PRO A 256 13.72 6.96 7.08
C PRO A 256 14.85 6.20 6.37
N ALA A 257 15.31 6.75 5.24
CA ALA A 257 16.55 6.27 4.61
C ALA A 257 17.71 6.28 5.63
N PRO A 258 18.71 5.39 5.50
CA PRO A 258 19.78 5.27 6.49
C PRO A 258 20.42 6.62 6.84
N GLU A 259 20.80 7.40 5.83
CA GLU A 259 21.40 8.73 5.94
C GLU A 259 20.50 9.77 6.65
N ALA A 260 19.18 9.53 6.69
CA ALA A 260 18.21 10.41 7.31
C ALA A 260 17.81 9.97 8.73
N SER A 261 18.35 8.86 9.24
CA SER A 261 17.87 8.22 10.47
C SER A 261 18.68 8.58 11.74
N ASP A 262 19.60 9.55 11.66
CA ASP A 262 20.41 10.01 12.81
C ASP A 262 19.56 10.78 13.83
N ASN A 263 18.80 10.04 14.64
CA ASN A 263 18.11 10.50 15.83
C ASN A 263 17.95 9.35 16.83
N ALA A 264 17.60 9.67 18.07
CA ALA A 264 17.53 8.69 19.16
C ALA A 264 16.61 7.47 18.90
N LEU A 265 15.57 7.64 18.08
CA LEU A 265 14.63 6.56 17.75
C LEU A 265 14.95 5.87 16.42
N ARG A 266 15.91 6.39 15.64
CA ARG A 266 16.16 6.01 14.24
C ARG A 266 14.88 5.99 13.40
N TYR A 267 13.93 6.87 13.73
CA TYR A 267 12.60 6.93 13.14
C TYR A 267 12.16 8.37 12.88
N LYS A 268 11.27 8.58 11.90
CA LYS A 268 10.60 9.88 11.69
C LYS A 268 9.11 9.64 11.51
N PHE A 269 8.30 10.34 12.29
CA PHE A 269 6.85 10.19 12.25
C PHE A 269 6.27 10.90 11.03
N PHE A 270 5.52 10.16 10.21
CA PHE A 270 4.77 10.68 9.07
C PHE A 270 3.26 10.37 9.16
N LEU A 271 2.86 9.55 10.14
CA LEU A 271 1.49 9.14 10.45
C LEU A 271 1.31 9.03 11.98
N GLU A 272 0.06 8.95 12.45
CA GLU A 272 -0.22 8.68 13.86
C GLU A 272 0.34 7.32 14.28
N SER A 273 1.22 7.31 15.28
CA SER A 273 2.00 6.13 15.68
C SER A 273 1.49 5.41 16.92
N LYS A 274 0.48 5.96 17.61
CA LYS A 274 0.03 5.45 18.92
C LYS A 274 -0.39 3.98 18.86
N LYS A 275 -1.16 3.59 17.84
CA LYS A 275 -1.58 2.18 17.67
C LYS A 275 -0.41 1.25 17.40
N ALA A 276 0.57 1.69 16.62
CA ALA A 276 1.74 0.86 16.30
C ALA A 276 2.58 0.51 17.54
N LEU A 277 2.56 1.36 18.58
CA LEU A 277 3.37 1.18 19.79
C LEU A 277 2.73 0.25 20.83
N THR A 278 1.40 0.08 20.83
CA THR A 278 0.68 -0.57 21.93
C THR A 278 -0.16 -1.77 21.52
N SER A 279 -0.18 -2.13 20.24
CA SER A 279 -0.96 -3.29 19.78
C SER A 279 -0.36 -4.61 20.28
N PRO A 280 -1.19 -5.52 20.84
CA PRO A 280 -0.73 -6.87 21.13
C PRO A 280 -0.41 -7.61 19.82
N ALA A 281 0.47 -8.60 19.90
CA ALA A 281 0.84 -9.43 18.75
C ALA A 281 0.39 -10.88 18.94
N ARG A 282 -0.15 -11.49 17.88
CA ARG A 282 -0.52 -12.91 17.84
C ARG A 282 -0.11 -13.49 16.48
N TYR A 283 0.62 -14.60 16.48
CA TYR A 283 1.09 -15.26 15.26
C TYR A 283 1.21 -16.77 15.45
N LEU A 284 1.45 -17.50 14.35
CA LEU A 284 1.68 -18.94 14.36
C LEU A 284 3.17 -19.24 14.17
N MET A 285 3.75 -20.08 15.04
CA MET A 285 5.15 -20.52 14.95
C MET A 285 5.24 -22.02 15.25
N ASN A 286 5.79 -22.78 14.30
CA ASN A 286 5.93 -24.25 14.40
C ASN A 286 4.61 -24.95 14.78
N GLY A 287 3.50 -24.50 14.18
CA GLY A 287 2.16 -25.05 14.45
C GLY A 287 1.50 -24.58 15.75
N ASN A 288 2.19 -23.78 16.58
CA ASN A 288 1.66 -23.27 17.83
C ASN A 288 1.29 -21.79 17.74
N VAL A 289 0.20 -21.40 18.40
CA VAL A 289 -0.20 -19.99 18.53
C VAL A 289 0.69 -19.33 19.60
N VAL A 290 1.30 -18.20 19.25
CA VAL A 290 2.11 -17.37 20.13
C VAL A 290 1.42 -16.03 20.31
N GLU A 291 1.33 -15.55 21.56
CA GLU A 291 0.74 -14.26 21.93
C GLU A 291 1.76 -13.44 22.74
N LEU A 292 1.88 -12.14 22.44
CA LEU A 292 2.77 -11.19 23.13
C LEU A 292 1.99 -9.93 23.53
N GLY A 293 2.27 -9.40 24.74
CA GLY A 293 1.75 -8.12 25.21
C GLY A 293 0.34 -8.17 25.81
N LYS A 294 0.09 -9.10 26.74
CA LYS A 294 -1.11 -9.07 27.60
C LYS A 294 -1.05 -7.93 28.60
#